data_AF-A0A0Q9PC63-F1
#
_entry.id   AF-A0A0Q9PC63-F1
#
_cell.length_a   1.000
_cell.length_b   1.000
_cell.length_c   1.000
_cell.angle_alpha   90.00
_cell.angle_beta   90.00
_cell.angle_gamma   90.00
#
_symmetry.space_group_name_H-M   'P 1'
#
loop_
_entity.id
_entity.type
_entity.pdbx_description
1 polymer ?
#
loop_
_entity_poly.entity_id
_entity_poly.type
_entity_poly.pdbx_seq_one_letter_code
_entity_poly.pdbx_strand_id
1 'polypeptide(L)' 'MSELLNEWLGKRFACACGQKHEIPIRRIVIERDALSEVVDYVREAGYEEITLVADANTYAVAGDRLHSLPPC' A
#
# COMPACT_ATOMS: atom_id res chain seq x y z
N MET A 1 14.53 6.21 -1.89
CA MET A 1 13.18 6.37 -2.45
C MET A 1 13.21 7.53 -3.43
N SER A 2 12.62 7.43 -4.62
CA SER A 2 12.66 8.57 -5.56
C SER A 2 11.84 9.73 -5.00
N GLU A 3 12.47 10.91 -4.87
CA GLU A 3 11.81 12.13 -4.36
C GLU A 3 10.54 12.45 -5.14
N LEU A 4 10.57 12.18 -6.45
CA LEU A 4 9.43 12.32 -7.35
C LEU A 4 8.19 11.53 -6.90
N LEU A 5 8.32 10.29 -6.39
CA LEU A 5 7.14 9.50 -5.98
C LEU A 5 6.49 10.09 -4.73
N ASN A 6 7.29 10.55 -3.77
CA ASN A 6 6.81 11.11 -2.52
C ASN A 6 5.99 12.39 -2.73
N GLU A 7 6.34 13.21 -3.72
CA GLU A 7 5.60 14.44 -4.06
C GLU A 7 4.15 14.18 -4.53
N TRP A 8 3.85 12.96 -4.97
CA TRP A 8 2.53 12.59 -5.48
C TRP A 8 1.65 11.84 -4.48
N LEU A 9 2.22 11.29 -3.40
CA LEU A 9 1.45 10.53 -2.40
C LEU A 9 0.46 11.43 -1.66
N GLY A 10 -0.79 10.94 -1.50
CA GLY A 10 -1.87 11.68 -0.84
C GLY A 10 -2.31 12.96 -1.55
N LYS A 11 -1.83 13.23 -2.78
CA LYS A 11 -2.06 14.51 -3.45
C LYS A 11 -3.44 14.59 -4.08
N ARG A 12 -4.06 15.76 -3.93
CA ARG A 12 -5.24 16.18 -4.70
C ARG A 12 -4.86 17.37 -5.57
N PHE A 13 -5.27 17.36 -6.83
CA PHE A 13 -4.94 18.44 -7.78
C PHE A 13 -6.03 18.65 -8.82
N ALA A 14 -6.10 19.88 -9.35
CA ALA A 14 -6.93 20.20 -10.50
C ALA A 14 -6.21 19.75 -11.78
N CYS A 15 -6.91 19.03 -12.66
CA CYS A 15 -6.36 18.54 -13.92
C CYS A 15 -6.88 19.37 -15.10
N ALA A 16 -6.08 19.43 -16.16
CA ALA A 16 -6.44 20.10 -17.41
C ALA A 16 -7.72 19.52 -18.06
N CYS A 17 -8.13 18.30 -17.69
CA CYS A 17 -9.42 17.72 -18.12
C CYS A 17 -10.65 18.41 -17.49
N GLY A 18 -10.45 19.36 -16.57
CA GLY A 18 -11.51 20.06 -15.85
C GLY A 18 -12.00 19.37 -14.57
N GLN A 19 -11.46 18.19 -14.24
CA GLN A 19 -11.82 17.44 -13.02
C GLN A 19 -10.75 17.57 -11.92
N LYS A 20 -11.14 17.23 -10.68
CA LYS A 20 -10.21 17.06 -9.56
C LYS A 20 -9.78 15.60 -9.47
N HIS A 21 -8.48 15.37 -9.41
CA HIS A 21 -7.90 14.04 -9.26
C HIS A 21 -7.24 13.89 -7.89
N GLU A 22 -7.20 12.64 -7.43
CA GLU A 22 -6.59 12.25 -6.17
C GLU A 22 -5.70 11.03 -6.39
N ILE A 23 -4.57 10.99 -5.69
CA ILE A 23 -3.71 9.81 -5.56
C ILE A 23 -3.74 9.41 -4.08
N PRO A 24 -4.69 8.54 -3.66
CA PRO A 24 -4.92 8.25 -2.25
C PRO A 24 -3.92 7.25 -1.65
N ILE A 25 -2.85 6.93 -2.38
CA ILE A 25 -1.79 6.02 -1.93
C ILE A 25 -1.02 6.69 -0.79
N ARG A 26 -0.94 6.01 0.36
CA ARG A 26 -0.35 6.54 1.60
C ARG A 26 1.14 6.23 1.76
N ARG A 27 1.56 5.04 1.34
CA ARG A 27 2.94 4.55 1.46
C ARG A 27 3.26 3.67 0.27
N ILE A 28 4.48 3.83 -0.25
CA ILE A 28 5.07 2.95 -1.26
C ILE A 28 6.39 2.46 -0.69
N VAL A 29 6.61 1.15 -0.75
CA VAL A 29 7.87 0.51 -0.35
C VAL A 29 8.40 -0.24 -1.56
N ILE A 30 9.65 0.02 -1.94
CA ILE A 30 10.31 -0.63 -3.08
C ILE A 30 11.68 -1.10 -2.61
N GLU A 31 11.74 -2.39 -2.28
CA GLU A 31 12.95 -3.04 -1.80
C GLU A 31 12.83 -4.56 -1.91
N ARG A 32 13.92 -5.24 -1.58
CA ARG A 32 13.93 -6.70 -1.45
C ARG A 32 13.15 -7.08 -0.19
N ASP A 33 12.32 -8.12 -0.30
CA ASP A 33 11.54 -8.66 0.82
C ASP A 33 10.49 -7.71 1.43
N ALA A 34 10.03 -6.70 0.68
CA ALA A 34 9.05 -5.68 1.10
C ALA A 34 7.69 -6.20 1.63
N LEU A 35 7.41 -7.52 1.54
CA LEU A 35 6.18 -8.10 2.06
C LEU A 35 6.13 -8.04 3.60
N SER A 36 7.27 -8.12 4.29
CA SER A 36 7.33 -8.02 5.76
C SER A 36 6.95 -6.63 6.27
N GLU A 37 7.28 -5.58 5.53
CA GLU A 37 6.98 -4.18 5.87
C GLU A 37 5.49 -3.88 5.96
N VAL A 38 4.64 -4.72 5.35
CA VAL A 38 3.19 -4.56 5.42
C VAL A 38 2.70 -4.69 6.86
N VAL A 39 3.25 -5.65 7.63
CA VAL A 39 2.86 -5.86 9.04
C VAL A 39 3.27 -4.67 9.90
N ASP A 40 4.48 -4.17 9.70
CA ASP A 40 4.99 -3.02 10.44
C ASP A 40 4.18 -1.75 10.11
N TYR A 41 3.84 -1.53 8.84
CA TYR A 41 2.97 -0.42 8.45
C TYR A 41 1.57 -0.52 9.09
N VAL A 42 0.95 -1.70 9.07
CA VAL A 42 -0.37 -1.92 9.68
C VAL A 42 -0.34 -1.59 11.17
N ARG A 43 0.71 -2.01 11.88
CA ARG A 43 0.93 -1.72 13.30
C ARG A 43 1.13 -0.23 13.55
N GLU A 44 2.03 0.41 12.80
CA GLU A 44 2.32 1.85 12.91
C GLU A 44 1.07 2.71 12.62
N ALA A 45 0.24 2.27 11.68
CA ALA A 45 -0.99 2.96 11.31
C ALA A 45 -2.15 2.72 12.30
N GLY A 46 -2.00 1.78 13.25
CA GLY A 46 -3.00 1.49 14.28
C GLY A 46 -4.27 0.80 13.76
N TYR A 47 -4.16 -0.02 12.71
CA TYR A 47 -5.30 -0.79 12.21
C TYR A 47 -5.49 -2.10 12.98
N GLU A 48 -6.72 -2.36 13.40
CA GLU A 48 -7.09 -3.57 14.16
C GLU A 48 -7.81 -4.59 13.27
N GLU A 49 -8.64 -4.14 12.34
CA GLU A 49 -9.38 -4.97 11.39
C GLU A 49 -8.90 -4.69 9.96
N ILE A 50 -8.28 -5.71 9.34
CA ILE A 50 -7.65 -5.58 8.02
C ILE A 50 -8.26 -6.59 7.05
N THR A 51 -8.60 -6.12 5.86
CA THR A 51 -9.02 -6.99 4.75
C THR A 51 -7.98 -6.95 3.65
N LEU A 52 -7.36 -8.09 3.36
CA LEU A 52 -6.47 -8.25 2.20
C LEU A 52 -7.30 -8.51 0.94
N VAL A 53 -7.16 -7.65 -0.07
CA VAL A 53 -7.81 -7.81 -1.37
C VAL A 53 -6.75 -8.14 -2.42
N ALA A 54 -6.89 -9.30 -3.06
CA ALA A 54 -6.03 -9.75 -4.15
C ALA A 54 -6.85 -10.64 -5.11
N ASP A 55 -6.45 -10.69 -6.38
CA ASP A 55 -6.94 -11.73 -7.28
C ASP A 55 -6.39 -13.11 -6.87
N ALA A 56 -7.00 -14.18 -7.40
CA ALA A 56 -6.64 -15.55 -7.03
C ALA A 56 -5.17 -15.90 -7.31
N ASN A 57 -4.58 -15.37 -8.38
CA ASN A 57 -3.18 -15.64 -8.73
C ASN A 57 -2.24 -14.89 -7.78
N THR A 58 -2.50 -13.60 -7.57
CA THR A 58 -1.72 -12.76 -6.64
C THR A 58 -1.79 -13.29 -5.21
N TYR A 59 -2.97 -13.75 -4.78
CA TYR A 59 -3.14 -14.38 -3.48
C TYR A 59 -2.30 -15.65 -3.36
N ALA A 60 -2.33 -16.54 -4.36
CA ALA A 60 -1.58 -17.79 -4.35
C ALA A 60 -0.05 -17.60 -4.29
N VAL A 61 0.50 -16.57 -4.95
CA VAL A 61 1.95 -16.35 -4.99
C VAL A 61 2.50 -15.56 -3.79
N ALA A 62 1.69 -14.68 -3.19
CA ALA A 62 2.17 -13.79 -2.13
C ALA A 62 1.13 -13.49 -1.04
N GLY A 63 -0.16 -13.45 -1.38
CA GLY A 63 -1.22 -13.10 -0.41
C GLY A 63 -1.35 -14.11 0.73
N ASP A 64 -1.26 -15.41 0.46
CA ASP A 64 -1.33 -16.45 1.50
C ASP A 64 -0.18 -16.34 2.51
N ARG A 65 1.04 -16.08 2.01
CA ARG A 65 2.21 -15.81 2.85
C ARG A 65 2.01 -14.56 3.71
N LEU A 66 1.49 -13.48 3.13
CA LEU A 66 1.22 -12.23 3.86
C LEU A 66 0.15 -12.43 4.94
N HIS A 67 -0.92 -13.14 4.62
CA HIS A 67 -2.00 -13.45 5.55
C HIS A 67 -1.54 -14.34 6.71
N SER A 68 -0.54 -15.19 6.48
CA SER A 68 0.03 -16.08 7.49
C SER A 68 1.08 -15.41 8.38
N LEU A 69 1.47 -14.16 8.09
CA LEU A 69 2.35 -13.42 8.99
C LEU A 69 1.63 -13.20 10.33
N PRO A 70 2.33 -13.34 11.46
CA PRO A 70 1.71 -13.23 12.76
C PRO A 70 0.99 -11.88 12.87
N PRO A 71 -0.32 -11.88 13.20
CA PRO A 71 -0.97 -10.65 13.60
C PRO A 71 -0.30 -10.16 14.88
N CYS A 72 -0.32 -8.85 15.03
CA CYS A 72 0.19 -8.08 16.15
C CYS A 72 0.12 -8.81 17.51
#